data_AF-A0A7W8JBK7-F1
#
_entry.id   AF-A0A7W8JBK7-F1
#
_cell.length_a   1.000
_cell.length_b   1.000
_cell.length_c   1.000
_cell.angle_alpha   90.00
_cell.angle_beta   90.00
_cell.angle_gamma   90.00
#
_symmetry.space_group_name_H-M   'P 1'
#
loop_
_entity.id
_entity.type
_entity.pdbx_description
1 polymer ?
#
loop_
_entity_poly.entity_id
_entity_poly.type
_entity_poly.pdbx_seq_one_letter_code
_entity_poly.pdbx_strand_id
1 'polypeptide(L)'
;MENGRKDGHGNRQQFDWSDPKYRELSRRVAEKMAEAFGHDANVIGWQIDNEYANESYGATTQTQFQNWLRAKYGTLENLNAPWTTAY
;
A
#
# COMPACT_ATOMS: atom_id res chain seq x y z
N MET A 1 -8.12 7.32 -7.32
CA MET A 1 -7.98 6.76 -8.67
C MET A 1 -7.07 7.65 -9.50
N GLU A 2 -6.55 7.15 -10.62
CA GLU A 2 -5.67 7.89 -11.53
C GLU A 2 -6.28 9.22 -12.01
N ASN A 3 -7.59 9.25 -12.25
CA ASN A 3 -8.33 10.45 -12.63
C ASN A 3 -8.62 11.44 -11.47
N GLY A 4 -7.99 11.26 -10.31
CA GLY A 4 -8.18 12.10 -9.12
C GLY A 4 -9.50 11.89 -8.37
N ARG A 5 -10.40 11.01 -8.85
CA ARG A 5 -11.65 10.71 -8.14
C ARG A 5 -11.41 9.74 -6.99
N LYS A 6 -12.11 9.98 -5.87
CA LYS A 6 -12.18 9.05 -4.75
C LYS A 6 -13.24 7.98 -5.05
N ASP A 7 -12.90 6.73 -4.78
CA ASP A 7 -13.86 5.64 -4.89
C ASP A 7 -14.80 5.62 -3.69
N GLY A 8 -16.03 5.15 -3.92
CA GLY A 8 -16.99 4.86 -2.86
C GLY A 8 -16.79 3.45 -2.30
N HIS A 9 -17.38 3.18 -1.15
CA HIS A 9 -17.46 1.83 -0.63
C HIS A 9 -18.48 1.00 -1.44
N GLY A 10 -18.14 -0.24 -1.80
CA GLY A 10 -19.13 -1.17 -2.37
C GLY A 10 -18.58 -2.38 -3.14
N ASN A 11 -17.27 -2.47 -3.39
CA ASN A 11 -16.62 -3.56 -4.12
C ASN A 11 -15.44 -4.15 -3.31
N ARG A 12 -14.72 -5.10 -3.90
CA ARG A 12 -13.44 -5.62 -3.41
C ARG A 12 -12.26 -4.78 -3.92
N GLN A 13 -11.10 -4.89 -3.27
CA GLN A 13 -9.85 -4.21 -3.68
C GLN A 13 -9.91 -2.67 -3.69
N GLN A 14 -10.91 -2.04 -3.07
CA GLN A 14 -11.07 -0.58 -3.04
C GLN A 14 -10.41 0.08 -1.81
N PHE A 15 -9.26 -0.44 -1.37
CA PHE A 15 -8.54 0.09 -0.22
C PHE A 15 -7.25 0.80 -0.65
N ASP A 16 -6.79 1.73 0.18
CA ASP A 16 -5.49 2.37 0.03
C ASP A 16 -4.48 1.66 0.94
N TRP A 17 -3.53 0.92 0.36
CA TRP A 17 -2.48 0.23 1.12
C TRP A 17 -1.50 1.18 1.81
N SER A 18 -1.43 2.43 1.38
CA SER A 18 -0.61 3.46 2.02
C SER A 18 -1.28 4.02 3.27
N ASP A 19 -2.59 3.86 3.43
CA ASP A 19 -3.35 4.37 4.58
C ASP A 19 -2.89 3.70 5.90
N PRO A 20 -2.39 4.47 6.87
CA PRO A 20 -1.88 3.92 8.13
C PRO A 20 -2.94 3.18 8.93
N LYS A 21 -4.20 3.63 8.88
CA LYS A 21 -5.31 3.00 9.59
C LYS A 21 -5.71 1.69 8.95
N TYR A 22 -5.75 1.63 7.62
CA TYR A 22 -5.96 0.38 6.90
C TYR A 22 -4.87 -0.64 7.28
N ARG A 23 -3.60 -0.25 7.23
CA ARG A 23 -2.47 -1.13 7.61
C ARG A 23 -2.53 -1.57 9.07
N GLU A 24 -2.91 -0.67 9.99
CA GLU A 24 -3.10 -0.98 11.42
C GLU A 24 -4.17 -2.06 11.61
N LEU A 25 -5.34 -1.87 11.00
CA LEU A 25 -6.48 -2.76 11.17
C LEU A 25 -6.25 -4.11 10.48
N SER A 26 -5.71 -4.13 9.26
CA SER A 26 -5.38 -5.37 8.54
C SER A 26 -4.35 -6.20 9.30
N ARG A 27 -3.31 -5.55 9.85
CA ARG A 27 -2.34 -6.23 10.72
C ARG A 27 -3.02 -6.79 11.96
N ARG A 28 -3.86 -6.03 12.64
CA ARG A 28 -4.56 -6.48 13.84
C ARG A 28 -5.44 -7.71 13.59
N VAL A 29 -6.13 -7.77 12.45
CA VAL A 29 -6.92 -8.94 12.06
C VAL A 29 -6.00 -10.16 11.87
N ALA A 30 -4.91 -10.00 11.11
CA ALA A 30 -3.95 -11.09 10.89
C ALA A 30 -3.31 -11.58 12.20
N GLU A 31 -2.93 -10.67 13.10
CA GLU A 31 -2.41 -10.99 14.43
C GLU A 31 -3.42 -11.80 15.25
N LYS A 32 -4.69 -11.41 15.28
CA LYS A 32 -5.73 -12.16 16.00
C LYS A 32 -6.01 -13.52 15.38
N MET A 33 -5.93 -13.66 14.07
CA MET A 33 -6.04 -14.96 13.41
C MET A 33 -4.85 -15.87 13.79
N ALA A 34 -3.64 -15.34 13.80
CA ALA A 34 -2.44 -16.07 14.19
C ALA A 34 -2.48 -16.48 15.68
N GLU A 35 -2.91 -15.59 16.58
CA GLU A 35 -3.10 -15.92 18.01
C GLU A 35 -4.11 -17.07 18.20
N ALA A 36 -5.22 -17.04 17.46
CA ALA A 36 -6.31 -18.00 17.63
C ALA A 36 -6.02 -19.38 17.00
N PHE A 37 -5.38 -19.41 15.83
CA PHE A 37 -5.26 -20.63 15.02
C PHE A 37 -3.81 -21.01 14.68
N GLY A 38 -2.81 -20.23 15.07
CA GLY A 38 -1.41 -20.44 14.69
C GLY A 38 -0.78 -21.74 15.20
N HIS A 39 -1.42 -22.42 16.15
CA HIS A 39 -1.01 -23.73 16.68
C HIS A 39 -1.99 -24.86 16.35
N ASP A 40 -3.02 -24.61 15.54
CA ASP A 40 -3.96 -25.64 15.10
C ASP A 40 -3.35 -26.50 14.00
N ALA A 41 -3.26 -27.82 14.23
CA ALA A 41 -2.70 -28.77 13.27
C ALA A 41 -3.51 -28.89 11.97
N ASN A 42 -4.75 -28.41 11.94
CA ASN A 42 -5.59 -28.37 10.73
C ASN A 42 -5.28 -27.16 9.84
N VAL A 43 -4.52 -26.16 10.32
CA VAL A 43 -4.11 -25.02 9.52
C VAL A 43 -2.86 -25.38 8.71
N ILE A 44 -3.05 -25.66 7.43
CA ILE A 44 -1.96 -26.06 6.52
C ILE A 44 -1.28 -24.87 5.81
N GLY A 45 -1.82 -23.66 5.96
CA GLY A 45 -1.28 -22.46 5.34
C GLY A 45 -2.13 -21.22 5.56
N TRP A 46 -1.57 -20.07 5.22
CA TRP A 46 -2.22 -18.77 5.31
C TRP A 46 -2.24 -18.11 3.93
N GLN A 47 -3.43 -17.75 3.47
CA GLN A 47 -3.58 -16.89 2.30
C GLN A 47 -3.60 -15.44 2.77
N ILE A 48 -2.67 -14.64 2.28
CA ILE A 48 -2.61 -13.21 2.56
C ILE A 48 -3.37 -12.47 1.47
N ASP A 49 -4.38 -11.73 1.87
CA ASP A 49 -5.25 -10.97 0.96
C ASP A 49 -5.97 -11.89 -0.06
N ASN A 50 -6.69 -11.29 -1.00
CA ASN A 50 -7.25 -11.94 -2.16
C ASN A 50 -7.05 -11.00 -3.36
N GLU A 51 -5.98 -11.25 -4.12
CA GLU A 51 -5.52 -10.43 -5.26
C GLU A 51 -5.24 -8.97 -4.83
N TYR A 52 -3.96 -8.59 -4.79
CA TYR A 52 -3.59 -7.23 -4.43
C TYR A 52 -4.28 -6.18 -5.30
N ALA A 53 -4.71 -5.09 -4.66
CA ALA A 53 -5.50 -4.03 -5.27
C ALA A 53 -4.70 -3.18 -6.29
N ASN A 54 -5.41 -2.31 -7.02
CA ASN A 54 -4.86 -1.33 -7.97
C ASN A 54 -4.37 -0.04 -7.31
N GLU A 55 -3.51 0.71 -7.99
CA GLU A 55 -2.80 1.87 -7.42
C GLU A 55 -3.71 2.91 -6.77
N SER A 56 -3.31 3.36 -5.58
CA SER A 56 -3.88 4.54 -4.95
C SER A 56 -3.15 5.81 -5.41
N TYR A 57 -3.93 6.87 -5.55
CA TYR A 57 -3.46 8.21 -5.91
C TYR A 57 -3.87 9.23 -4.84
N GLY A 58 -4.16 8.76 -3.62
CA GLY A 58 -4.54 9.59 -2.49
C GLY A 58 -3.36 10.40 -1.92
N ALA A 59 -3.68 11.36 -1.04
CA ALA A 59 -2.68 12.24 -0.43
C ALA A 59 -1.58 11.47 0.36
N THR A 60 -1.97 10.39 1.04
CA THR A 60 -1.03 9.52 1.75
C THR A 60 -0.06 8.84 0.79
N THR A 61 -0.58 8.29 -0.32
CA THR A 61 0.27 7.66 -1.34
C THR A 61 1.21 8.66 -1.98
N GLN A 62 0.72 9.87 -2.28
CA GLN A 62 1.55 10.95 -2.83
C GLN A 62 2.71 11.29 -1.89
N THR A 63 2.44 11.42 -0.60
CA THR A 63 3.47 11.72 0.42
C THR A 63 4.50 10.59 0.50
N GLN A 64 4.05 9.34 0.54
CA GLN A 64 4.96 8.19 0.58
C GLN A 64 5.78 8.06 -0.72
N PHE A 65 5.20 8.38 -1.86
CA PHE A 65 5.92 8.41 -3.14
C PHE A 65 7.03 9.46 -3.13
N GLN A 66 6.76 10.68 -2.65
CA GLN A 66 7.78 11.71 -2.49
C GLN A 66 8.90 11.29 -1.53
N ASN A 67 8.56 10.60 -0.43
CA ASN A 67 9.54 10.07 0.50
C ASN A 67 10.40 8.97 -0.14
N TRP A 68 9.79 8.09 -0.92
CA TRP A 68 10.50 7.06 -1.67
C TRP A 68 11.46 7.68 -2.70
N LEU A 69 11.03 8.72 -3.42
CA LEU A 69 11.88 9.47 -4.34
C LEU A 69 13.07 10.11 -3.64
N ARG A 70 12.84 10.75 -2.48
CA ARG A 70 13.91 11.32 -1.66
C ARG A 70 14.92 10.26 -1.22
N ALA A 71 14.45 9.09 -0.78
CA ALA A 71 15.32 7.99 -0.38
C ALA A 71 16.10 7.40 -1.57
N LYS A 72 15.47 7.32 -2.74
CA LYS A 72 16.07 6.74 -3.94
C LYS A 72 17.11 7.65 -4.60
N TYR A 73 16.83 8.94 -4.70
CA TYR A 73 17.66 9.87 -5.48
C TYR A 73 18.50 10.81 -4.60
N GLY A 74 18.13 11.01 -3.33
CA GLY A 74 18.83 11.86 -2.37
C GLY A 74 18.65 13.37 -2.62
N THR A 75 18.89 13.81 -3.85
CA THR A 75 18.76 15.21 -4.28
C THR A 75 17.83 15.35 -5.49
N LEU A 76 17.37 16.57 -5.74
CA LEU A 76 16.54 16.86 -6.91
C LEU A 76 17.33 16.76 -8.20
N GLU A 77 18.62 17.09 -8.19
CA GLU A 77 19.50 16.98 -9.36
C GLU A 77 19.59 15.52 -9.83
N ASN A 78 19.79 14.58 -8.90
CA ASN A 78 19.84 13.15 -9.19
C ASN A 78 18.49 12.56 -9.62
N LEU A 79 17.38 13.14 -9.15
CA LEU A 79 16.04 12.78 -9.62
C LEU A 79 15.82 13.31 -11.04
N ASN A 80 16.20 14.56 -11.29
CA ASN A 80 15.97 15.23 -12.56
C ASN A 80 16.83 14.61 -13.68
N ALA A 81 18.10 14.28 -13.44
CA ALA A 81 18.98 13.73 -14.48
C ALA A 81 18.41 12.55 -15.29
N PRO A 82 17.77 11.52 -14.68
CA PRO A 82 17.11 10.44 -15.43
C PRO A 82 15.66 10.74 -15.85
N TRP A 83 14.97 11.68 -15.20
CA TRP A 83 13.53 11.92 -15.42
C TRP A 83 13.26 13.12 -16.33
N THR A 84 14.27 13.96 -16.53
CA THR A 84 14.24 15.12 -17.39
C THR A 84 15.39 14.97 -18.38
N THR A 85 15.07 14.75 -19.65
CA THR A 85 15.97 15.18 -20.72
C THR A 85 15.61 16.64 -20.91
N ALA A 86 16.33 17.55 -20.24
CA ALA A 86 16.19 19.01 -20.35
C ALA A 86 15.17 19.46 -21.41
N TYR A 87 13.96 19.82 -20.98
CA TYR A 87 12.94 20.43 -21.85
C TYR A 87 13.31 21.88 -22.16
#